data_AF-A0A7X3YCM3-F1
#
_entry.id   AF-A0A7X3YCM3-F1
#
_cell.length_a   1.000
_cell.length_b   1.000
_cell.length_c   1.000
_cell.angle_alpha   90.00
_cell.angle_beta   90.00
_cell.angle_gamma   90.00
#
_symmetry.space_group_name_H-M   'P 1'
#
loop_
_entity.id
_entity.type
_entity.pdbx_description
1 polymer ?
#
loop_
_entity_poly.entity_id
_entity_poly.type
_entity_poly.pdbx_seq_one_letter_code
_entity_poly.pdbx_strand_id
1 'polypeptide(L)' 'MDLRLAGKTVLITGASKGIGLACAELFAEEGCDLHLVA' A
#
# COMPACT_ATOMS: atom_id res chain seq x y z
N MET A 1 6.52 9.74 11.08
CA MET A 1 7.94 9.69 10.65
C MET A 1 7.94 9.89 9.14
N ASP A 2 8.81 10.71 8.57
CA ASP A 2 8.84 10.87 7.11
C ASP A 2 9.56 9.68 6.46
N LEU A 3 8.80 8.79 5.81
CA LEU A 3 9.32 7.62 5.10
C LEU A 3 9.71 7.91 3.64
N ARG A 4 9.35 9.08 3.10
CA ARG A 4 9.60 9.48 1.70
C ARG A 4 9.07 8.45 0.69
N LEU A 5 7.87 7.92 0.94
CA LEU A 5 7.20 6.92 0.10
C LEU A 5 6.20 7.52 -0.90
N ALA A 6 5.79 8.78 -0.69
CA ALA A 6 4.87 9.47 -1.59
C ALA A 6 5.33 9.42 -3.05
N GLY A 7 4.40 9.09 -3.95
CA GLY A 7 4.63 8.93 -5.40
C GLY A 7 5.40 7.68 -5.80
N LYS A 8 5.71 6.75 -4.88
CA LYS A 8 6.25 5.43 -5.24
C LYS A 8 5.12 4.49 -5.65
N THR A 9 5.41 3.61 -6.60
CA THR A 9 4.52 2.51 -6.99
C THR A 9 4.76 1.29 -6.11
N VAL A 10 3.68 0.69 -5.59
CA VAL A 10 3.73 -0.50 -4.72
C VAL A 10 2.77 -1.57 -5.22
N LEU A 11 3.26 -2.81 -5.38
CA LEU A 11 2.46 -4.00 -5.67
C LEU A 11 2.19 -4.77 -4.38
N ILE A 12 0.92 -4.98 -4.04
CA ILE A 12 0.50 -5.75 -2.87
C ILE A 12 -0.37 -6.91 -3.33
N THR A 13 0.04 -8.14 -2.97
CA THR A 13 -0.72 -9.36 -3.24
C THR A 13 -1.47 -9.82 -1.99
N GLY A 14 -2.58 -10.54 -2.14
CA GLY A 14 -3.45 -10.90 -1.03
C GLY A 14 -4.06 -9.67 -0.34
N ALA A 15 -4.28 -8.59 -1.09
CA ALA A 15 -4.72 -7.30 -0.57
C ALA A 15 -6.21 -7.26 -0.19
N SER A 16 -6.94 -8.37 -0.36
CA SER A 16 -8.38 -8.42 -0.14
C SER A 16 -8.79 -8.41 1.35
N LYS A 17 -7.91 -8.79 2.27
CA LYS A 17 -8.20 -8.83 3.73
C LYS A 17 -6.95 -8.97 4.58
N GLY A 18 -7.11 -8.78 5.89
CA GLY A 18 -6.08 -9.02 6.89
C GLY A 18 -4.85 -8.13 6.65
N ILE A 19 -3.66 -8.74 6.70
CA ILE A 19 -2.39 -7.99 6.61
C ILE A 19 -2.25 -7.29 5.25
N GLY A 20 -2.63 -7.95 4.15
CA GLY A 20 -2.51 -7.34 2.83
C GLY A 20 -3.35 -6.08 2.68
N LEU A 21 -4.57 -6.09 3.22
CA LEU A 21 -5.45 -4.91 3.25
C LEU A 21 -4.85 -3.79 4.12
N ALA A 22 -4.41 -4.13 5.34
CA ALA A 22 -3.80 -3.14 6.24
C ALA A 22 -2.54 -2.50 5.65
N CYS A 23 -1.72 -3.27 4.93
CA CYS A 23 -0.58 -2.73 4.20
C CYS A 23 -1.03 -1.78 3.09
N ALA A 24 -2.05 -2.14 2.31
CA ALA A 24 -2.58 -1.28 1.25
C ALA A 24 -3.09 0.06 1.79
N GLU A 25 -3.82 0.05 2.91
CA GLU A 25 -4.30 1.25 3.58
C GLU A 25 -3.14 2.17 4.01
N LEU A 26 -2.13 1.61 4.69
CA LEU A 26 -1.00 2.40 5.16
C LEU A 26 -0.14 2.97 4.01
N PHE A 27 0.10 2.21 2.94
CA PHE A 27 0.83 2.74 1.78
C PHE A 27 0.03 3.79 1.01
N ALA A 28 -1.31 3.67 0.96
CA ALA A 28 -2.16 4.71 0.38
C ALA A 28 -2.09 6.01 1.21
N GLU A 29 -2.14 5.91 2.55
CA GLU A 29 -1.99 7.06 3.46
C GLU A 29 -0.64 7.76 3.30
N GLU A 30 0.43 7.00 3.04
CA GLU A 30 1.77 7.52 2.72
C GLU A 30 1.88 8.12 1.31
N GLY A 31 0.80 8.10 0.51
CA GLY A 31 0.73 8.71 -0.81
C GLY A 31 1.35 7.88 -1.93
N CYS A 32 1.41 6.55 -1.79
CA CYS A 32 1.87 5.66 -2.85
C CYS A 32 0.79 5.37 -3.91
N ASP A 33 1.24 5.07 -5.12
CA ASP A 33 0.40 4.50 -6.18
C ASP A 33 0.34 2.98 -6.03
N LEU A 34 -0.86 2.41 -5.91
CA LEU A 34 -1.02 1.01 -5.55
C LEU A 34 -1.51 0.14 -6.72
N HIS A 35 -0.88 -1.03 -6.88
CA HIS A 35 -1.41 -2.14 -7.65
C HIS A 35 -1.79 -3.26 -6.69
N LEU A 36 -3.09 -3.59 -6.63
CA LEU A 36 -3.63 -4.56 -5.68
C LEU A 36 -4.04 -5.84 -6.41
N VAL A 37 -3.66 -6.98 -5.83
CA VAL A 37 -4.12 -8.31 -6.25
C VAL A 37 -4.85 -8.95 -5.07
N ALA A 38 -6.07 -9.44 -5.32
CA ALA A 38 -6.96 -10.00 -4.31
C ALA A 38 -6.42 -11.28 -3.66
#